data_AF-A0A699VIP2-F1
#
_entry.id   AF-A0A699VIP2-F1
#
_cell.length_a   1.000
_cell.length_b   1.000
_cell.length_c   1.000
_cell.angle_alpha   90.00
_cell.angle_beta   90.00
_cell.angle_gamma   90.00
#
_symmetry.space_group_name_H-M   'P 1'
#
loop_
_entity.id
_entity.type
_entity.pdbx_description
1 polymer ?
#
loop_
_entity_poly.entity_id
_entity_poly.type
_entity_poly.pdbx_seq_one_letter_code
_entity_poly.pdbx_strand_id
1 'polypeptide(L)'
;DGCEQGKSKRASHPPKSVPNSRKRLHLLHMDLCGPMRITSINGKRYILVIVDDYSRYTWVHFLRSKDEAPEVIIKFLKRITVLL
;
A
#
# COMPACT_ATOMS: atom_id res chain seq x y z
N ASP A 1 25.02 -28.25 -16.94
CA ASP A 1 24.72 -27.75 -15.59
C ASP A 1 24.50 -26.23 -15.48
N GLY A 2 25.39 -25.37 -15.99
CA GLY A 2 25.22 -23.91 -15.83
C GLY A 2 23.98 -23.30 -16.52
N CYS A 3 23.58 -23.81 -17.69
CA CYS A 3 22.40 -23.33 -18.43
C CYS A 3 21.08 -23.64 -17.70
N GLU A 4 20.98 -24.78 -17.03
CA GLU A 4 19.77 -25.20 -16.30
C GLU A 4 19.59 -24.40 -15.00
N GLN A 5 20.68 -24.14 -14.28
CA GLN A 5 20.64 -23.27 -13.09
C GLN A 5 20.33 -21.81 -13.44
N GLY A 6 20.86 -21.29 -14.55
CA GLY A 6 20.56 -19.92 -15.01
C GLY A 6 19.13 -19.71 -15.51
N LYS A 7 18.44 -20.80 -15.90
CA LYS A 7 17.02 -20.79 -16.31
C LYS A 7 16.08 -21.35 -15.24
N SER A 8 16.60 -21.71 -14.07
CA SER A 8 15.79 -22.25 -12.99
C SER A 8 14.78 -21.21 -12.49
N LYS A 9 13.51 -21.58 -12.54
CA LYS A 9 12.43 -20.74 -12.03
C LYS A 9 12.30 -21.02 -10.54
N ARG A 10 12.37 -19.96 -9.71
CA ARG A 10 12.14 -20.10 -8.27
C ARG A 10 10.74 -20.70 -8.06
N ALA A 11 10.64 -21.71 -7.20
CA ALA A 11 9.37 -22.32 -6.85
C ALA A 11 8.38 -21.25 -6.34
N SER A 12 7.10 -21.41 -6.69
CA SER A 12 6.06 -20.48 -6.23
C SER A 12 5.97 -20.50 -4.71
N HIS A 13 5.78 -19.32 -4.12
CA HIS A 13 5.44 -19.23 -2.71
C HIS A 13 4.02 -19.78 -2.49
N PRO A 14 3.80 -20.59 -1.44
CA PRO A 14 2.45 -21.06 -1.12
C PRO A 14 1.54 -19.87 -0.79
N PRO A 15 0.28 -19.89 -1.27
CA PRO A 15 -0.67 -18.83 -0.95
C PRO A 15 -0.97 -18.80 0.54
N LYS A 16 -1.09 -17.59 1.11
CA LYS A 16 -1.57 -17.41 2.48
C LYS A 16 -3.09 -17.58 2.50
N SER A 17 -3.57 -18.66 3.11
CA SER A 17 -5.01 -19.00 3.17
C SER A 17 -5.79 -18.19 4.22
N VAL A 18 -5.10 -17.58 5.20
CA VAL A 18 -5.74 -16.86 6.31
C VAL A 18 -5.21 -15.42 6.37
N PRO A 19 -6.08 -14.40 6.43
CA PRO A 19 -5.68 -13.04 6.76
C PRO A 19 -4.94 -13.03 8.10
N ASN A 20 -3.81 -12.31 8.19
CA ASN A 20 -3.05 -12.24 9.43
C ASN A 20 -3.82 -11.46 10.50
N SER A 21 -4.64 -10.49 10.09
CA SER A 21 -5.46 -9.71 11.00
C SER A 21 -6.75 -10.42 11.40
N ARG A 22 -7.07 -10.40 12.71
CA ARG A 22 -8.34 -10.88 13.29
C ARG A 22 -9.34 -9.75 13.61
N LYS A 23 -8.95 -8.48 13.45
CA LYS A 23 -9.74 -7.30 13.85
C LYS A 23 -9.55 -6.15 12.86
N ARG A 24 -10.61 -5.37 12.61
CA ARG A 24 -10.54 -4.14 11.80
C ARG A 24 -9.45 -3.21 12.34
N LEU A 25 -8.69 -2.59 11.43
CA LEU A 25 -7.67 -1.58 11.73
C LEU A 25 -6.48 -2.07 12.58
N HIS A 26 -6.32 -3.39 12.76
CA HIS A 26 -5.19 -3.96 13.50
C HIS A 26 -3.89 -3.97 12.67
N LEU A 27 -3.98 -4.12 11.35
CA LEU A 27 -2.84 -4.08 10.45
C LEU A 27 -3.21 -3.29 9.20
N LEU A 28 -2.44 -2.25 8.91
CA LEU A 28 -2.58 -1.44 7.71
C LEU A 28 -1.37 -1.68 6.79
N HIS A 29 -1.63 -2.00 5.53
CA HIS A 29 -0.62 -2.01 4.48
C HIS A 29 -0.67 -0.67 3.76
N MET A 30 0.47 0.01 3.65
CA MET A 30 0.57 1.31 3.00
C MET A 30 1.59 1.25 1.89
N ASP A 31 1.26 1.80 0.73
CA ASP A 31 2.16 1.88 -0.42
C ASP A 31 2.07 3.25 -1.10
N LEU A 32 3.20 3.70 -1.65
CA LEU A 32 3.31 4.96 -2.36
C LEU A 32 3.66 4.73 -3.82
N CYS A 33 2.68 4.95 -4.70
CA CYS A 33 2.85 4.82 -6.13
C CYS A 33 3.21 6.17 -6.78
N GLY A 34 4.22 6.19 -7.66
CA GLY A 34 4.53 7.34 -8.51
C GLY A 34 6.04 7.63 -8.66
N PRO A 35 6.42 8.65 -9.47
CA PRO A 35 5.54 9.64 -10.10
C PRO A 35 4.77 9.08 -11.29
N MET A 36 3.47 9.30 -11.32
CA MET A 36 2.59 8.93 -12.43
C MET A 36 2.98 9.69 -13.69
N ARG A 37 2.88 9.01 -14.84
CA ARG A 37 3.16 9.60 -16.15
C ARG A 37 2.23 10.77 -16.45
N ILE A 38 0.95 10.63 -16.09
CA ILE A 38 -0.08 11.65 -16.26
C ILE A 38 -0.36 12.30 -14.90
N THR A 39 -0.36 13.63 -14.87
CA THR A 39 -0.78 14.41 -13.70
C THR A 39 -2.28 14.32 -13.52
N SER A 40 -2.75 14.23 -12.28
CA SER A 40 -4.17 14.41 -12.00
C SER A 40 -4.65 15.82 -12.37
N ILE A 41 -5.96 16.04 -12.37
CA ILE A 41 -6.60 17.34 -12.62
C ILE A 41 -5.99 18.45 -11.73
N ASN A 42 -5.60 18.12 -10.49
CA ASN A 42 -5.01 19.06 -9.53
C ASN A 42 -3.48 19.01 -9.47
N GLY A 43 -2.81 18.50 -10.52
CA GLY A 43 -1.35 18.46 -10.61
C GLY A 43 -0.68 17.48 -9.65
N LYS A 44 -1.42 16.51 -9.08
CA LYS A 44 -0.88 15.47 -8.19
C LYS A 44 -0.31 14.33 -9.04
N ARG A 45 0.85 13.80 -8.66
CA ARG A 45 1.57 12.75 -9.40
C ARG A 45 1.86 11.50 -8.58
N TYR A 46 1.52 11.50 -7.31
CA TYR A 46 1.74 10.36 -6.43
C TYR A 46 0.41 9.90 -5.83
N ILE A 47 0.31 8.62 -5.53
CA ILE A 47 -0.87 8.02 -4.90
C ILE A 47 -0.39 7.25 -3.68
N LEU A 48 -0.84 7.66 -2.50
CA LEU A 48 -0.71 6.89 -1.27
C LEU A 48 -1.95 6.00 -1.14
N VAL A 49 -1.73 4.69 -1.09
CA VAL A 49 -2.76 3.67 -0.90
C VAL A 49 -2.60 3.11 0.51
N ILE A 50 -3.68 3.11 1.29
CA ILE A 50 -3.73 2.52 2.63
C ILE A 50 -4.81 1.45 2.63
N VAL A 51 -4.47 0.23 3.01
CA VAL A 51 -5.36 -0.95 2.98
C VAL A 51 -5.45 -1.54 4.37
N ASP A 52 -6.66 -1.69 4.91
CA ASP A 52 -6.90 -2.51 6.10
C ASP A 52 -6.80 -4.00 5.76
N ASP A 53 -5.92 -4.73 6.45
CA ASP A 53 -5.67 -6.14 6.16
C ASP A 53 -6.91 -7.01 6.41
N TYR A 54 -7.74 -6.64 7.41
CA TYR A 54 -8.93 -7.42 7.77
C TYR A 54 -10.10 -7.18 6.81
N SER A 55 -10.57 -5.94 6.71
CA SER A 55 -11.77 -5.60 5.93
C SER A 55 -11.50 -5.41 4.44
N ARG A 56 -10.22 -5.31 4.04
CA ARG A 56 -9.80 -4.89 2.69
C ARG A 56 -10.27 -3.48 2.31
N TYR A 57 -10.79 -2.71 3.27
CA TYR A 57 -11.13 -1.31 3.04
C TYR A 57 -9.88 -0.54 2.64
N THR A 58 -9.99 0.22 1.55
CA THR A 58 -8.87 0.94 0.94
C THR A 58 -9.14 2.43 0.94
N TRP A 59 -8.19 3.21 1.45
CA TRP A 59 -8.17 4.66 1.34
C TRP A 59 -7.10 5.07 0.33
N VAL A 60 -7.42 6.05 -0.51
CA VAL A 60 -6.54 6.55 -1.56
C VAL A 60 -6.36 8.06 -1.39
N HIS A 61 -5.10 8.51 -1.37
CA HIS A 61 -4.75 9.91 -1.24
C HIS A 61 -3.83 10.33 -2.39
N PHE A 62 -4.17 11.41 -3.08
CA PHE A 62 -3.36 11.97 -4.16
C PHE A 62 -2.38 13.01 -3.61
N LEU A 63 -1.09 12.84 -3.92
CA LEU A 63 0.01 13.67 -3.43
C LEU A 63 0.76 14.37 -4.57
N ARG A 64 1.27 15.57 -4.32
CA ARG A 64 2.02 16.35 -5.34
C ARG A 64 3.45 15.85 -5.42
N SER A 65 4.04 15.57 -4.27
CA SER A 65 5.39 15.08 -4.07
C SER A 65 5.41 13.99 -3.00
N LYS A 66 6.52 13.25 -2.88
CA LYS A 66 6.63 12.12 -1.93
C LYS A 66 6.67 12.57 -0.47
N ASP A 67 7.19 13.77 -0.21
CA ASP A 67 7.32 14.37 1.12
C ASP A 67 5.98 14.78 1.75
N GLU A 68 4.89 14.85 0.98
CA GLU A 68 3.54 15.04 1.54
C GLU A 68 3.04 13.77 2.29
N ALA A 69 3.63 12.60 2.04
CA ALA A 69 3.11 11.32 2.54
C ALA A 69 3.09 11.21 4.09
N PRO A 70 4.16 11.57 4.83
CA PRO A 70 4.17 11.47 6.29
C PRO A 70 3.05 12.29 6.95
N GLU A 71 2.80 13.52 6.46
CA GLU A 71 1.74 14.38 7.00
C GLU A 71 0.35 13.77 6.78
N VAL A 72 0.10 13.24 5.58
CA VAL A 72 -1.18 12.58 5.26
C VAL A 72 -1.37 11.32 6.09
N ILE A 73 -0.33 10.52 6.32
CA ILE A 73 -0.39 9.34 7.18
C ILE A 73 -0.71 9.75 8.63
N ILE A 74 -0.04 10.75 9.19
CA ILE A 74 -0.31 11.23 10.56
C ILE A 74 -1.76 11.71 10.68
N LYS A 75 -2.24 12.49 9.71
CA LYS A 75 -3.63 12.98 9.69
C LYS A 75 -4.63 11.84 9.57
N PHE A 76 -4.33 10.84 8.75
CA PHE A 76 -5.14 9.64 8.60
C PHE A 76 -5.24 8.87 9.93
N LEU A 77 -4.11 8.61 10.57
CA LEU A 77 -4.05 7.89 11.85
C LEU A 77 -4.83 8.63 12.95
N LYS A 78 -4.64 9.95 13.08
CA LYS A 78 -5.42 10.78 14.03
C LYS A 78 -6.92 10.66 13.79
N ARG A 79 -7.37 10.71 12.53
CA ARG A 79 -8.79 10.59 12.18
C ARG A 79 -9.37 9.24 12.59
N ILE A 80 -8.67 8.14 12.34
CA ILE A 80 -9.20 6.81 12.69
C ILE A 80 -9.18 6.55 14.20
N THR A 81 -8.19 7.08 14.93
CA THR A 81 -8.13 6.96 16.39
C THR A 81 -9.23 7.77 17.08
N VAL A 82 -9.65 8.90 16.53
CA VAL A 82 -10.79 9.67 17.07
C VAL A 82 -12.14 9.00 16.79
N LEU A 83 -12.24 8.19 15.73
CA LEU A 83 -13.46 7.49 15.33
C LEU A 83 -13.62 6.10 16.00
N LEU A 84 -12.62 5.65 16.74
CA LEU A 84 -12.60 4.38 17.49
C LEU A 84 -12.77 4.67 18.98
#